data_AF-A0A1Z3HS75-F1
#
_entry.id   AF-A0A1Z3HS75-F1
#
_cell.length_a   1.000
_cell.length_b   1.000
_cell.length_c   1.000
_cell.angle_alpha   90.00
_cell.angle_beta   90.00
_cell.angle_gamma   90.00
#
_symmetry.space_group_name_H-M   'P 1'
#
loop_
_entity.id
_entity.type
_entity.pdbx_description
1 polymer ?
#
loop_
_entity_poly.entity_id
_entity_poly.type
_entity_poly.pdbx_seq_one_letter_code
_entity_poly.pdbx_strand_id
1 'polypeptide(L)' 'MRPFEEVIEGFEQQAGLFTTYHQPDTGETYLAIQPEQLNRDFLLIATLESGVGRQGYLAAGPSMTYSFNFTVPLATRCS' A
#
# COMPACT_ATOMS: atom_id res chain seq x y z
N MET A 1 -14.97 5.61 13.67
CA MET A 1 -14.14 5.61 12.45
C MET A 1 -14.71 6.65 11.52
N ARG A 2 -13.87 7.45 10.84
CA ARG A 2 -14.35 8.39 9.82
C ARG A 2 -14.79 7.61 8.56
N PRO A 3 -15.82 8.06 7.82
CA PRO A 3 -16.17 7.53 6.51
C PRO A 3 -14.99 7.59 5.54
N PHE A 4 -14.90 6.63 4.63
CA PHE A 4 -13.81 6.57 3.65
C PHE A 4 -13.81 7.82 2.75
N GLU A 5 -14.99 8.32 2.35
CA GLU A 5 -15.09 9.52 1.51
C GLU A 5 -14.46 10.75 2.16
N GLU A 6 -14.61 10.91 3.48
CA GLU A 6 -14.00 12.01 4.25
C GLU A 6 -12.48 11.85 4.39
N VAL A 7 -11.96 10.62 4.33
CA VAL A 7 -10.52 10.36 4.47
C VAL A 7 -9.77 10.69 3.19
N ILE A 8 -10.38 10.50 2.02
CA ILE A 8 -9.75 10.73 0.71
C ILE A 8 -9.99 12.13 0.14
N GLU A 9 -10.73 12.99 0.86
CA GLU A 9 -11.00 14.35 0.42
C GLU A 9 -9.70 15.16 0.30
N GLY A 10 -9.46 15.75 -0.89
CA GLY A 10 -8.25 16.54 -1.17
C GLY A 10 -7.04 15.74 -1.64
N PHE A 11 -7.16 14.42 -1.82
CA PHE A 11 -6.09 13.59 -2.36
C PHE A 11 -6.17 13.46 -3.89
N GLU A 12 -5.02 13.35 -4.55
CA GLU A 12 -4.96 12.97 -5.96
C GLU A 12 -5.08 11.44 -6.09
N GLN A 13 -6.01 10.97 -6.94
CA GLN A 13 -6.22 9.55 -7.20
C GLN A 13 -5.34 9.09 -8.37
N GLN A 14 -4.51 8.08 -8.14
CA GLN A 14 -3.75 7.40 -9.19
C GLN A 14 -4.25 5.96 -9.35
N ALA A 15 -4.77 5.63 -10.54
CA ALA A 15 -5.34 4.32 -10.82
C ALA A 15 -4.29 3.32 -11.33
N GLY A 16 -4.23 2.14 -10.71
CA GLY A 16 -3.37 1.01 -11.08
C GLY A 16 -3.94 -0.31 -10.52
N LEU A 17 -3.10 -1.35 -10.35
CA LEU A 17 -3.53 -2.59 -9.67
C LEU A 17 -4.09 -2.28 -8.26
N PHE A 18 -3.53 -1.26 -7.62
CA PHE A 18 -4.08 -0.64 -6.44
C PHE A 18 -4.34 0.84 -6.73
N THR A 19 -5.29 1.42 -6.02
CA THR A 19 -5.49 2.88 -6.04
C THR A 19 -4.69 3.50 -4.91
N THR A 20 -3.83 4.47 -5.23
CA THR A 20 -3.11 5.27 -4.23
C THR A 20 -3.68 6.66 -4.14
N TYR A 21 -3.68 7.19 -2.92
CA TYR A 21 -4.06 8.56 -2.60
C TYR A 21 -2.85 9.23 -1.97
N HIS A 22 -2.35 10.30 -2.61
CA HIS A 22 -1.21 11.06 -2.11
C HIS A 22 -1.65 12.45 -1.64
N GLN A 23 -1.24 12.85 -0.44
CA GLN A 23 -1.45 14.20 0.08
C GLN A 23 -0.14 14.99 -0.01
N PRO A 24 -0.05 15.99 -0.89
CA PRO A 24 1.20 16.69 -1.18
C PRO A 24 1.72 17.50 0.00
N ASP A 25 0.82 18.06 0.84
CA ASP A 25 1.21 18.95 1.94
C ASP A 25 1.78 18.20 3.15
N THR A 26 1.32 16.97 3.39
CA THR A 26 1.74 16.14 4.54
C THR A 26 2.75 15.07 4.15
N GLY A 27 2.82 14.72 2.86
CA GLY A 27 3.59 13.59 2.35
C GLY A 27 2.96 12.22 2.67
N GLU A 28 1.76 12.19 3.26
CA GLU A 28 1.06 10.95 3.55
C GLU A 28 0.59 10.26 2.26
N THR A 29 0.68 8.93 2.25
CA THR A 29 0.23 8.10 1.12
C THR A 29 -0.61 6.96 1.64
N TYR A 30 -1.83 6.85 1.11
CA TYR A 30 -2.78 5.79 1.43
C TYR A 30 -2.96 4.86 0.23
N LEU A 31 -3.23 3.59 0.51
CA LEU A 31 -3.52 2.55 -0.47
C LEU A 31 -4.94 2.05 -0.24
N ALA A 32 -5.80 2.08 -1.25
CA ALA A 32 -7.12 1.48 -1.19
C ALA A 32 -7.10 0.04 -1.68
N ILE A 33 -7.73 -0.84 -0.91
CA ILE A 33 -7.89 -2.27 -1.18
C ILE A 33 -9.38 -2.55 -1.32
N GLN A 34 -9.80 -3.05 -2.49
CA GLN A 34 -11.18 -3.49 -2.71
C GLN A 34 -11.42 -4.87 -2.08
N PRO A 35 -12.67 -5.22 -1.70
CA PRO A 35 -12.98 -6.54 -1.12
C PRO A 35 -12.49 -7.71 -1.98
N GLU A 36 -12.58 -7.60 -3.31
CA GLU A 36 -12.18 -8.61 -4.29
C GLU A 36 -10.65 -8.77 -4.40
N GLN A 37 -9.88 -7.89 -3.74
CA GLN A 37 -8.42 -7.94 -3.67
C GLN A 37 -7.92 -8.59 -2.37
N LEU A 38 -8.82 -8.93 -1.44
CA LEU A 38 -8.49 -9.69 -0.24
C LEU A 38 -8.26 -11.17 -0.55
N ASN A 39 -7.41 -11.82 0.24
CA ASN A 39 -7.08 -13.25 0.14
C ASN A 39 -6.62 -13.68 -1.26
N ARG A 40 -5.91 -12.77 -1.94
CA ARG A 40 -5.24 -13.01 -3.21
C ARG A 40 -3.75 -12.84 -3.04
N ASP A 41 -2.97 -13.73 -3.66
CA ASP A 41 -1.52 -13.62 -3.73
C ASP A 41 -1.12 -12.57 -4.77
N PHE A 42 -0.36 -11.58 -4.33
CA PHE A 42 0.26 -10.56 -5.18
C PHE A 42 1.76 -10.77 -5.24
N LEU A 43 2.33 -10.54 -6.42
CA LEU A 43 3.76 -10.53 -6.65
C LEU A 43 4.23 -9.08 -6.86
N LEU A 44 5.04 -8.58 -5.93
CA LEU A 44 5.75 -7.31 -6.08
C LEU A 44 7.13 -7.58 -6.64
N ILE A 45 7.45 -6.96 -7.78
CA ILE A 45 8.80 -6.91 -8.32
C ILE A 45 9.28 -5.47 -8.15
N ALA A 46 10.26 -5.27 -7.28
CA ALA A 46 10.82 -3.95 -6.99
C ALA A 46 12.25 -3.88 -7.50
N THR A 47 12.52 -2.89 -8.35
CA THR A 47 13.86 -2.50 -8.76
C THR A 47 14.28 -1.32 -7.92
N LEU A 48 15.26 -1.52 -7.03
CA LEU A 48 15.81 -0.45 -6.21
C LEU A 48 16.98 0.18 -6.98
N GLU A 49 16.74 1.32 -7.61
CA GLU A 49 17.85 2.22 -7.93
C GLU A 49 18.37 2.80 -6.60
N SER A 50 19.69 2.76 -6.40
CA SER A 50 20.33 3.26 -5.18
C SER A 50 20.16 4.77 -5.05
N GLY A 51 19.04 5.21 -4.47
CA GLY A 51 18.81 6.58 -4.00
C GLY A 51 19.09 6.66 -2.50
N VAL A 52 20.05 7.50 -2.09
CA VAL A 52 20.37 7.74 -0.68
C VAL A 52 19.24 8.55 -0.04
N GLY A 53 18.25 7.85 0.51
CA GLY A 53 17.14 8.39 1.29
C GLY A 53 17.07 7.72 2.67
N ARG A 54 17.12 8.55 3.70
CA ARG A 54 17.31 8.29 5.14
C ARG A 54 16.62 7.05 5.76
N GLN A 55 17.39 6.35 6.61
CA GLN A 55 17.03 5.30 7.60
C GLN A 55 16.65 3.90 7.03
N GLY A 56 17.67 3.16 6.59
CA GLY A 56 17.60 1.71 6.41
C GLY A 56 18.18 1.29 5.06
N TYR A 57 19.45 0.89 5.07
CA TYR A 57 20.18 0.41 3.90
C TYR A 57 19.41 -0.71 3.17
N LEU A 58 18.71 -0.37 2.09
CA LEU A 58 18.40 -1.32 1.03
C LEU A 58 19.42 -1.02 -0.09
N ALA A 59 20.53 -1.76 -0.07
CA ALA A 59 21.52 -1.67 -1.12
C ALA A 59 20.85 -2.02 -2.46
N ALA A 60 21.17 -1.28 -3.53
CA ALA A 60 20.76 -1.66 -4.88
C ALA A 60 21.31 -3.05 -5.18
N GLY A 61 20.43 -4.04 -5.11
CA GLY A 61 20.66 -5.42 -5.46
C GLY A 61 19.83 -5.81 -6.68
N PRO A 62 20.00 -7.02 -7.22
CA PRO A 62 19.16 -7.51 -8.33
C PRO A 62 17.68 -7.38 -7.95
N SER A 63 16.83 -7.15 -8.97
CA SER A 63 15.37 -7.01 -8.82
C SER A 63 14.83 -7.94 -7.74
N MET A 64 14.27 -7.35 -6.68
CA MET A 64 13.76 -8.10 -5.54
C MET A 64 12.30 -8.48 -5.81
N THR A 65 11.97 -9.73 -5.56
CA THR A 65 10.62 -10.26 -5.75
C THR A 65 10.03 -10.64 -4.40
N TYR A 66 8.85 -10.11 -4.09
CA TYR A 66 8.12 -10.37 -2.84
C TYR A 66 6.72 -10.87 -3.15
N SER A 67 6.29 -11.92 -2.44
CA SER A 67 4.90 -12.37 -2.46
C SER A 67 4.19 -11.91 -1.20
N PHE A 68 3.01 -11.35 -1.34
CA PHE A 68 2.22 -10.85 -0.21
C PHE A 68 0.72 -10.94 -0.51
N ASN A 69 -0.10 -10.98 0.55
CA ASN A 69 -1.55 -10.97 0.44
C ASN A 69 -2.15 -10.08 1.54
N PHE A 70 -3.34 -9.52 1.27
CA PHE A 70 -4.12 -8.80 2.27
C PHE A 70 -5.18 -9.72 2.86
N THR A 71 -5.19 -9.88 4.19
CA THR A 71 -6.21 -10.66 4.90
C THR A 71 -6.81 -9.81 6.01
N VAL A 72 -8.13 -9.78 6.07
CA VAL A 72 -8.85 -9.27 7.24
C VAL A 72 -8.95 -10.43 8.23
N PRO A 73 -8.34 -10.33 9.43
CA PRO A 73 -8.52 -11.36 10.44
C PRO A 73 -10.01 -11.46 10.78
N LEU A 74 -10.58 -12.66 10.78
CA LEU A 74 -11.90 -12.84 11.36
C LEU A 74 -11.81 -12.37 12.81
N ALA A 75 -12.51 -11.29 13.12
CA ALA A 75 -12.77 -10.94 14.51
C ALA A 75 -13.46 -12.16 15.12
N THR A 76 -12.81 -12.81 16.07
CA THR A 76 -13.42 -13.88 16.87
C THR A 76 -14.72 -13.31 17.40
N ARG A 77 -15.87 -13.83 16.93
CA ARG A 77 -17.17 -13.47 17.47
C ARG A 77 -17.09 -13.70 18.98
N CYS A 78 -17.07 -12.64 19.78
CA CYS A 78 -17.38 -12.77 21.20
C CYS A 78 -18.80 -13.33 21.28
N SER A 79 -18.91 -14.46 21.98
CA SER A 79 -20.16 -15.19 22.25
C SER A 79 -21.13 -14.38 23.09
#